data_AF-A0A1P9WTX8-F1
#
_entry.id   AF-A0A1P9WTX8-F1
#
_cell.length_a   1.000
_cell.length_b   1.000
_cell.length_c   1.000
_cell.angle_alpha   90.00
_cell.angle_beta   90.00
_cell.angle_gamma   90.00
#
_symmetry.space_group_name_H-M   'P 1'
#
loop_
_entity.id
_entity.type
_entity.pdbx_description
1 polymer ?
#
loop_
_entity_poly.entity_id
_entity_poly.type
_entity_poly.pdbx_seq_one_letter_code
_entity_poly.pdbx_strand_id
1 'polypeptide(L)'
;MKALSVVTKNGQQLRIIKMKIDSKFLTYFFIWFNCIISAAKGGENTLIDSTTSVHFYKGSWRNLLVDAKRLNKPIFIDIYTTWCGPCKLMDKQVFNNRSVSTVLNRDFISFKLDAEKGEGIEFVKQFKVDAFPTSLYFSSNGKIIHRVEGYTNTENFLKETKKAYMLYKDSLGSSNLEKEFDAGRRDTYFLIKFLSSTGVNKKPNNNALDIYLKSIPQDQWSTEENLQLILSNMTSLKSTAFNFMLRQVPLLIKSDSKSLRDIGIAARMQQFHIVNQTLEKAISSKDETLLGDCINYELRIYKTMSNQRSVDSLQLSNEKRLYFYEKTKQFFKYKPLALTEANRLLSLKVDSIKLMDSRFYKQFLANISVVADSTKQTRAFKNRAEKMQHIESDIIAAKLNDLAKTFYEHVFESKDLSFALLLSKKSLQYNRTAKYLETASKILNKLGNKEEATVLLNEAISIEKEQGRDAKHFVELLNDLELSQK
;
A
#
# COMPACT_ATOMS: atom_id res chain seq x y z
N MET A 1 -62.38 6.60 18.43
CA MET A 1 -63.02 7.88 18.03
C MET A 1 -62.08 9.01 18.44
N LYS A 2 -61.53 9.92 17.63
CA LYS A 2 -61.51 10.22 16.19
C LYS A 2 -60.03 10.25 15.75
N ALA A 3 -59.73 9.81 14.54
CA ALA A 3 -58.38 9.91 13.95
C ALA A 3 -58.15 11.34 13.43
N LEU A 4 -57.01 11.94 13.78
CA LEU A 4 -56.50 13.14 13.11
C LEU A 4 -55.45 12.68 12.08
N SER A 5 -55.80 12.81 10.80
CA SER A 5 -54.91 12.57 9.67
C SER A 5 -54.12 13.84 9.34
N VAL A 6 -52.79 13.73 9.24
CA VAL A 6 -51.94 14.72 8.56
C VAL A 6 -51.32 14.05 7.35
N VAL A 7 -51.64 14.54 6.16
CA VAL A 7 -51.07 14.11 4.88
C VAL A 7 -50.00 15.12 4.48
N THR A 8 -48.76 14.68 4.24
CA THR A 8 -47.71 15.48 3.61
C THR A 8 -47.52 15.06 2.15
N LYS A 9 -47.10 16.01 1.31
CA LYS A 9 -47.19 15.98 -0.18
C LYS A 9 -46.40 14.89 -0.92
N ASN A 10 -45.67 13.99 -0.25
CA ASN A 10 -44.81 12.99 -0.91
C ASN A 10 -45.03 11.53 -0.42
N GLY A 11 -46.27 11.14 -0.11
CA GLY A 11 -46.72 9.75 -0.29
C GLY A 11 -46.02 8.60 0.46
N GLN A 12 -45.36 8.84 1.60
CA GLN A 12 -44.81 7.75 2.44
C GLN A 12 -45.55 7.63 3.79
N GLN A 13 -46.09 6.45 4.09
CA GLN A 13 -46.68 6.12 5.40
C GLN A 13 -45.59 5.90 6.45
N LEU A 14 -45.57 6.72 7.50
CA LEU A 14 -44.78 6.46 8.72
C LEU A 14 -45.67 5.81 9.78
N ARG A 15 -45.32 4.60 10.22
CA ARG A 15 -45.94 3.94 11.39
C ARG A 15 -45.40 4.58 12.67
N ILE A 16 -46.28 5.22 13.44
CA ILE A 16 -45.97 5.64 14.82
C ILE A 16 -46.18 4.42 15.73
N ILE A 17 -45.09 3.88 16.28
CA ILE A 17 -45.14 2.89 17.35
C ILE A 17 -45.41 3.65 18.66
N LYS A 18 -46.59 3.44 19.26
CA LYS A 18 -46.88 3.86 20.63
C LYS A 18 -46.19 2.86 21.59
N MET A 19 -45.04 3.24 22.16
CA MET A 19 -44.53 2.56 23.35
C MET A 19 -45.11 3.22 24.61
N LYS A 20 -45.86 2.43 25.39
CA LYS A 20 -46.17 2.72 26.80
C LYS A 20 -44.85 2.63 27.58
N ILE A 21 -44.41 3.72 28.19
CA ILE A 21 -43.31 3.69 29.15
C ILE A 21 -43.87 3.89 30.54
N ASP A 22 -43.51 2.95 31.40
CA ASP A 22 -43.95 2.77 32.77
C ASP A 22 -43.36 3.85 33.70
N SER A 23 -44.16 4.29 34.68
CA SER A 23 -43.96 5.48 35.52
C SER A 23 -42.81 5.37 36.54
N LYS A 24 -42.00 4.31 36.48
CA LYS A 24 -40.78 4.14 37.29
C LYS A 24 -39.47 4.38 36.52
N PHE A 25 -39.56 4.73 35.23
CA PHE A 25 -38.40 5.09 34.41
C PHE A 25 -38.05 6.59 34.44
N LEU A 26 -38.92 7.45 35.01
CA LEU A 26 -38.70 8.90 35.09
C LEU A 26 -37.82 9.34 36.26
N THR A 27 -37.55 8.49 37.25
CA THR A 27 -36.76 8.87 38.44
C THR A 27 -35.26 8.63 38.26
N TYR A 28 -34.85 7.69 37.40
CA TYR A 28 -33.43 7.47 37.07
C TYR A 28 -32.94 8.31 35.88
N PHE A 29 -33.86 8.83 35.05
CA PHE A 29 -33.52 9.76 33.97
C PHE A 29 -33.22 11.18 34.51
N PHE A 30 -33.79 11.57 35.65
CA PHE A 30 -33.58 12.89 36.27
C PHE A 30 -32.25 13.05 37.04
N ILE A 31 -31.57 11.95 37.37
CA ILE A 31 -30.22 11.97 37.95
C ILE A 31 -29.13 11.93 36.85
N TRP A 32 -29.47 11.49 35.64
CA TRP A 32 -28.54 11.46 34.51
C TRP A 32 -28.66 12.68 33.58
N PHE A 33 -29.84 13.30 33.47
CA PHE A 33 -30.04 14.49 32.62
C PHE A 33 -29.62 15.82 33.27
N ASN A 34 -29.39 15.85 34.59
CA ASN A 34 -28.73 16.98 35.26
C ASN A 34 -27.19 16.97 35.10
N CYS A 35 -26.61 15.96 34.43
CA CYS A 35 -25.20 15.97 34.03
C CYS A 35 -24.97 16.56 32.63
N ILE A 36 -26.02 17.00 31.92
CA ILE A 36 -25.91 17.57 30.56
C ILE A 36 -26.37 19.04 30.48
N ILE A 37 -26.95 19.62 31.55
CA ILE A 37 -27.26 21.07 31.62
C ILE A 37 -26.38 21.83 32.64
N SER A 38 -25.32 21.21 33.16
CA SER A 38 -24.19 21.92 33.79
C SER A 38 -22.95 22.08 32.88
N ALA A 39 -23.04 21.67 31.60
CA ALA A 39 -21.98 21.89 30.60
C ALA A 39 -22.26 23.07 29.64
N ALA A 40 -23.37 23.79 29.82
CA ALA A 40 -23.72 24.97 29.00
C ALA A 40 -23.94 26.26 29.82
N LYS A 41 -23.81 26.19 31.14
CA LYS A 41 -23.75 27.34 32.07
C LYS A 41 -22.81 27.02 33.24
N GLY A 42 -21.60 26.59 32.92
CA GLY A 42 -20.46 26.70 33.81
C GLY A 42 -19.57 27.76 33.19
N GLY A 43 -19.49 28.93 33.81
CA GLY A 43 -18.43 29.87 33.50
C GLY A 43 -17.11 29.18 33.77
N GLU A 44 -16.52 28.63 32.72
CA GLU A 44 -15.09 28.49 32.63
C GLU A 44 -14.55 29.91 32.68
N ASN A 45 -14.29 30.40 33.89
CA ASN A 45 -13.24 31.40 34.11
C ASN A 45 -11.88 30.71 33.87
N THR A 46 -11.71 30.01 32.76
CA THR A 46 -10.45 30.04 32.03
C THR A 46 -10.44 31.45 31.47
N LEU A 47 -9.74 32.34 32.18
CA LEU A 47 -9.25 33.58 31.62
C LEU A 47 -8.70 33.20 30.23
N ILE A 48 -9.45 33.51 29.16
CA ILE A 48 -8.89 33.56 27.82
C ILE A 48 -7.93 34.72 27.94
N ASP A 49 -6.70 34.36 28.27
CA ASP A 49 -5.58 35.23 28.41
C ASP A 49 -5.54 36.09 27.15
N SER A 50 -5.90 37.36 27.31
CA SER A 50 -6.05 38.33 26.22
C SER A 50 -4.69 38.76 25.65
N THR A 51 -3.64 37.98 25.92
CA THR A 51 -2.27 38.27 25.55
C THR A 51 -2.00 37.73 24.16
N THR A 52 -1.70 38.66 23.26
CA THR A 52 -1.19 38.35 21.92
C THR A 52 0.26 37.86 21.95
N SER A 53 0.90 37.76 23.13
CA SER A 53 2.32 37.50 23.31
C SER A 53 2.64 36.29 24.21
N VAL A 54 3.84 35.75 24.05
CA VAL A 54 4.36 34.61 24.83
C VAL A 54 4.63 35.02 26.29
N HIS A 55 4.25 34.15 27.22
CA HIS A 55 4.51 34.30 28.65
C HIS A 55 5.88 33.76 29.02
N PHE A 56 6.82 34.69 29.20
CA PHE A 56 8.17 34.37 29.64
C PHE A 56 8.27 34.36 31.17
N TYR A 57 8.68 33.21 31.69
CA TYR A 57 8.97 32.96 33.10
C TYR A 57 9.92 34.03 33.65
N LYS A 58 9.64 34.50 34.88
CA LYS A 58 10.47 35.45 35.61
C LYS A 58 11.13 34.71 36.77
N GLY A 59 12.46 34.68 36.78
CA GLY A 59 13.25 33.96 37.77
C GLY A 59 14.55 33.47 37.15
N SER A 60 15.18 32.48 37.80
CA SER A 60 16.41 31.86 37.32
C SER A 60 16.16 30.52 36.63
N TRP A 61 17.13 30.06 35.83
CA TRP A 61 17.14 28.73 35.22
C TRP A 61 16.89 27.62 36.24
N ARG A 62 17.49 27.73 37.44
CA ARG A 62 17.31 26.76 38.51
C ARG A 62 15.86 26.66 38.99
N ASN A 63 15.19 27.80 39.17
CA ASN A 63 13.78 27.81 39.61
C ASN A 63 12.86 27.29 38.51
N LEU A 64 13.15 27.66 37.26
CA LEU A 64 12.45 27.16 36.08
C LEU A 64 12.51 25.62 35.97
N LEU A 65 13.67 25.01 36.22
CA LEU A 65 13.82 23.54 36.23
C LEU A 65 12.96 22.87 37.31
N VAL A 66 12.89 23.46 38.50
CA VAL A 66 12.05 22.94 39.59
C VAL A 66 10.58 23.00 39.20
N ASP A 67 10.12 24.12 38.64
CA ASP A 67 8.74 24.28 38.18
C ASP A 67 8.39 23.38 37.00
N ALA A 68 9.30 23.25 36.02
CA ALA A 68 9.13 22.36 34.88
C ALA A 68 8.98 20.90 35.31
N LYS A 69 9.79 20.45 36.27
CA LYS A 69 9.70 19.11 36.84
C LYS A 69 8.39 18.91 37.60
N ARG A 70 8.01 19.88 38.45
CA ARG A 70 6.78 19.85 39.25
C ARG A 70 5.52 19.82 38.38
N LEU A 71 5.49 20.63 37.32
CA LEU A 71 4.36 20.75 36.40
C LEU A 71 4.37 19.69 35.30
N ASN A 72 5.44 18.89 35.22
CA ASN A 72 5.72 17.99 34.11
C ASN A 72 5.52 18.66 32.74
N LYS A 73 6.11 19.84 32.59
CA LYS A 73 6.08 20.63 31.35
C LYS A 73 7.49 20.78 30.77
N PRO A 74 7.64 20.70 29.44
CA PRO A 74 8.89 21.03 28.78
C PRO A 74 9.17 22.53 28.85
N ILE A 75 10.43 22.90 28.63
CA ILE A 75 10.90 24.28 28.68
C ILE A 75 11.29 24.73 27.26
N PHE A 76 10.89 25.94 26.90
CA PHE A 76 11.40 26.66 25.74
C PHE A 76 12.27 27.82 26.22
N ILE A 77 13.45 28.00 25.63
CA ILE A 77 14.33 29.13 25.94
C ILE A 77 14.72 29.86 24.66
N ASP A 78 14.49 31.16 24.63
CA ASP A 78 15.04 32.08 23.64
C ASP A 78 16.33 32.71 24.18
N ILE A 79 17.46 32.37 23.57
CA ILE A 79 18.78 32.92 23.87
C ILE A 79 19.05 34.08 22.91
N TYR A 80 19.24 35.28 23.47
CA TYR A 80 19.38 36.52 22.70
C TYR A 80 20.49 37.42 23.25
N THR A 81 20.84 38.47 22.50
CA THR A 81 21.64 39.61 22.98
C THR A 81 20.92 40.93 22.66
N THR A 82 21.22 42.01 23.37
CA THR A 82 20.52 43.30 23.20
C THR A 82 20.79 43.98 21.85
N TRP A 83 21.95 43.71 21.26
CA TRP A 83 22.38 44.29 19.98
C TRP A 83 21.97 43.43 18.76
N CYS A 84 21.52 42.19 18.97
CA CYS A 84 21.13 41.27 17.90
C CYS A 84 19.85 41.74 17.17
N GLY A 85 20.00 42.18 15.92
CA GLY A 85 18.89 42.59 15.04
C GLY A 85 17.86 41.46 14.78
N PRO A 86 18.29 40.25 14.36
CA PRO A 86 17.38 39.13 14.14
C PRO A 86 16.59 38.70 15.40
N CYS A 87 17.17 38.87 16.60
CA CYS A 87 16.48 38.59 17.86
C CYS A 87 15.30 39.55 18.08
N LYS A 88 15.48 40.84 17.77
CA LYS A 88 14.38 41.83 17.81
C LYS A 88 13.28 41.52 16.80
N LEU A 89 13.63 40.91 15.66
CA LEU A 89 12.65 40.44 14.67
C LEU A 89 11.84 39.25 15.19
N MET A 90 12.47 38.28 15.87
CA MET A 90 11.76 37.18 16.55
C MET A 90 10.74 37.72 17.55
N ASP A 91 11.15 38.67 18.41
CA ASP A 91 10.25 39.30 19.38
C ASP A 91 9.03 39.94 18.71
N LYS A 92 9.27 40.74 17.66
CA LYS A 92 8.21 41.50 16.98
C LYS A 92 7.27 40.62 16.17
N GLN A 93 7.79 39.65 15.43
CA GLN A 93 7.05 38.90 14.41
C GLN A 93 6.60 37.51 14.87
N VAL A 94 7.35 36.87 15.77
CA VAL A 94 7.14 35.47 16.18
C VAL A 94 6.52 35.41 17.56
N PHE A 95 7.15 36.00 18.58
CA PHE A 95 6.68 35.87 19.97
C PHE A 95 5.45 36.76 20.30
N ASN A 96 5.12 37.73 19.45
CA ASN A 96 3.87 38.50 19.48
C ASN A 96 2.78 37.94 18.54
N ASN A 97 3.02 36.78 17.92
CA ASN A 97 2.03 36.12 17.08
C ASN A 97 1.11 35.24 17.94
N ARG A 98 -0.21 35.42 17.81
CA ARG A 98 -1.22 34.67 18.58
C ARG A 98 -1.10 33.15 18.45
N SER A 99 -0.78 32.64 17.25
CA SER A 99 -0.64 31.19 17.03
C SER A 99 0.56 30.63 17.80
N VAL A 100 1.64 31.41 17.91
CA VAL A 100 2.85 31.04 18.66
C VAL A 100 2.60 31.12 20.15
N SER A 101 2.05 32.23 20.66
CA SER A 101 1.76 32.39 22.08
C SER A 101 0.80 31.31 22.59
N THR A 102 -0.22 30.96 21.81
CA THR A 102 -1.18 29.90 22.15
C THR A 102 -0.47 28.55 22.38
N VAL A 103 0.48 28.18 21.51
CA VAL A 103 1.20 26.91 21.64
C VAL A 103 2.19 26.96 22.80
N LEU A 104 3.03 28.00 22.86
CA LEU A 104 4.06 28.10 23.89
C LEU A 104 3.47 28.23 25.31
N ASN A 105 2.43 29.05 25.51
CA ASN A 105 1.82 29.25 26.82
C ASN A 105 1.08 28.00 27.32
N ARG A 106 0.48 27.23 26.40
CA ARG A 106 -0.19 25.98 26.75
C ARG A 106 0.81 24.88 27.09
N ASP A 107 1.77 24.67 26.20
CA ASP A 107 2.55 23.43 26.14
C ASP A 107 3.93 23.51 26.77
N PHE A 108 4.48 24.72 26.96
CA PHE A 108 5.83 24.94 27.47
C PHE A 108 5.83 25.89 28.67
N ILE A 109 6.93 25.89 29.42
CA ILE A 109 7.33 27.04 30.23
C ILE A 109 8.39 27.79 29.43
N SER A 110 8.09 29.00 28.99
CA SER A 110 8.98 29.79 28.13
C SER A 110 9.90 30.67 28.95
N PHE A 111 11.16 30.83 28.54
CA PHE A 111 12.15 31.66 29.22
C PHE A 111 12.97 32.47 28.22
N LYS A 112 13.34 33.70 28.59
CA LYS A 112 14.26 34.53 27.80
C LYS A 112 15.53 34.72 28.58
N LEU A 113 16.67 34.48 27.92
CA LEU A 113 17.97 34.60 28.54
C LEU A 113 18.90 35.45 27.69
N ASP A 114 19.35 36.56 28.26
CA ASP A 114 20.37 37.42 27.67
C ASP A 114 21.74 36.75 27.84
N ALA A 115 22.38 36.38 26.74
CA ALA A 115 23.63 35.62 26.72
C ALA A 115 24.81 36.37 27.37
N GLU A 116 24.74 37.70 27.49
CA GLU A 116 25.84 38.55 27.97
C GLU A 116 25.65 39.01 29.42
N LYS A 117 24.56 38.61 30.09
CA LYS A 117 24.24 39.08 31.44
C LYS A 117 23.85 37.96 32.39
N GLY A 118 24.19 38.15 33.66
CA GLY A 118 23.77 37.27 34.76
C GLY A 118 24.12 35.80 34.49
N GLU A 119 23.14 34.91 34.66
CA GLU A 119 23.32 33.48 34.44
C GLU A 119 23.51 33.09 32.96
N GLY A 120 23.21 34.00 32.02
CA GLY A 120 23.35 33.74 30.59
C GLY A 120 24.78 33.47 30.14
N ILE A 121 25.76 34.13 30.77
CA ILE A 121 27.20 34.01 30.44
C ILE A 121 27.69 32.57 30.60
N GLU A 122 27.34 31.93 31.72
CA GLU A 122 27.71 30.53 31.97
C GLU A 122 26.79 29.55 31.24
N PHE A 123 25.51 29.91 31.07
CA PHE A 123 24.55 29.10 30.34
C PHE A 123 24.98 28.85 28.88
N VAL A 124 25.40 29.90 28.16
CA VAL A 124 25.84 29.75 26.76
C VAL A 124 27.11 28.93 26.62
N LYS A 125 28.02 28.99 27.60
CA LYS A 125 29.20 28.10 27.65
C LYS A 125 28.79 26.65 27.88
N GLN A 126 27.95 26.41 28.89
CA GLN A 126 27.49 25.07 29.26
C GLN A 126 26.78 24.38 28.08
N PHE A 127 25.91 25.11 27.37
CA PHE A 127 25.15 24.58 26.26
C PHE A 127 25.78 24.84 24.89
N LYS A 128 26.99 25.40 24.82
CA LYS A 128 27.71 25.69 23.56
C LYS A 128 26.81 26.43 22.56
N VAL A 129 26.35 27.61 22.95
CA VAL A 129 25.59 28.52 22.08
C VAL A 129 26.56 29.55 21.51
N ASP A 130 26.72 29.56 20.19
CA ASP A 130 27.67 30.40 19.44
C ASP A 130 26.99 31.32 18.41
N ALA A 131 25.67 31.19 18.22
CA ALA A 131 24.86 32.03 17.33
C ALA A 131 23.59 32.56 18.02
N PHE A 132 23.10 33.70 17.55
CA PHE A 132 21.88 34.34 18.07
C PHE A 132 20.92 34.77 16.95
N PRO A 133 19.59 34.66 17.13
CA PRO A 133 18.92 34.02 18.28
C PRO A 133 19.14 32.49 18.26
N THR A 134 19.10 31.86 19.42
CA THR A 134 19.05 30.39 19.53
C THR A 134 17.86 29.97 20.36
N SER A 135 17.00 29.14 19.78
CA SER A 135 15.86 28.51 20.45
C SER A 135 16.26 27.13 20.98
N LEU A 136 16.25 26.96 22.31
CA LEU A 136 16.53 25.69 22.97
C LEU A 136 15.28 25.12 23.61
N TYR A 137 15.10 23.81 23.46
CA TYR A 137 13.98 23.09 24.05
C TYR A 137 14.51 22.03 25.01
N PHE A 138 13.98 22.01 26.23
CA PHE A 138 14.37 21.05 27.26
C PHE A 138 13.16 20.27 27.75
N SER A 139 13.42 19.04 28.18
CA SER A 139 12.44 18.24 28.91
C SER A 139 12.22 18.79 30.32
N SER A 140 11.17 18.31 30.98
CA SER A 140 10.86 18.68 32.36
C SER A 140 11.96 18.34 33.37
N ASN A 141 12.95 17.53 33.00
CA ASN A 141 14.12 17.21 33.84
C ASN A 141 15.40 17.98 33.46
N GLY A 142 15.32 18.93 32.50
CA GLY A 142 16.45 19.74 32.08
C GLY A 142 17.36 19.12 31.02
N LYS A 143 17.01 17.96 30.45
CA LYS A 143 17.73 17.42 29.29
C LYS A 143 17.31 18.13 28.01
N ILE A 144 18.29 18.55 27.19
CA ILE A 144 18.03 19.14 25.87
C ILE A 144 17.31 18.14 24.95
N ILE A 145 16.28 18.62 24.28
CA ILE A 145 15.44 17.85 23.36
C ILE A 145 15.69 18.30 21.91
N HIS A 146 15.71 19.61 21.69
CA HIS A 146 15.77 20.20 20.36
C HIS A 146 16.46 21.55 20.40
N ARG A 147 17.02 21.95 19.26
CA ARG A 147 17.71 23.22 19.05
C ARG A 147 17.38 23.78 17.67
N VAL A 148 17.19 25.09 17.60
CA VAL A 148 17.12 25.84 16.35
C VAL A 148 18.00 27.07 16.48
N GLU A 149 18.95 27.22 15.57
CA GLU A 149 19.87 28.36 15.52
C GLU A 149 19.43 29.35 14.43
N GLY A 150 19.55 30.64 14.73
CA GLY A 150 19.18 31.72 13.83
C GLY A 150 17.69 32.07 13.82
N TYR A 151 17.37 33.09 13.03
CA TYR A 151 16.01 33.57 12.85
C TYR A 151 15.13 32.55 12.12
N THR A 152 13.89 32.39 12.57
CA THR A 152 12.87 31.59 11.88
C THR A 152 11.57 32.39 11.76
N ASN A 153 10.87 32.26 10.63
CA ASN A 153 9.55 32.86 10.48
C ASN A 153 8.50 32.11 11.35
N THR A 154 7.31 32.69 11.51
CA THR A 154 6.24 32.13 12.36
C THR A 154 5.87 30.68 12.01
N GLU A 155 5.79 30.34 10.73
CA GLU A 155 5.41 29.00 10.28
C GLU A 155 6.46 27.95 10.65
N ASN A 156 7.73 28.22 10.31
CA ASN A 156 8.84 27.35 10.64
C ASN A 156 9.06 27.25 12.15
N PHE A 157 8.92 28.36 12.88
CA PHE A 157 9.01 28.35 14.34
C PHE A 157 7.95 27.44 14.97
N LEU A 158 6.70 27.51 14.50
CA LEU A 158 5.63 26.62 14.96
C LEU A 158 5.92 25.16 14.62
N LYS A 159 6.48 24.88 13.44
CA LYS A 159 6.89 23.53 13.03
C LYS A 159 7.96 22.95 13.97
N GLU A 160 9.01 23.73 14.26
CA GLU A 160 10.09 23.30 15.15
C GLU A 160 9.63 23.21 16.62
N THR A 161 8.77 24.12 17.08
CA THR A 161 8.16 24.08 18.42
C THR A 161 7.33 22.82 18.61
N LYS A 162 6.47 22.49 17.61
CA LYS A 162 5.69 21.25 17.62
C LYS A 162 6.62 20.04 17.65
N LYS A 163 7.64 19.98 16.78
CA LYS A 163 8.63 18.90 16.77
C LYS A 163 9.29 18.71 18.15
N ALA A 164 9.71 19.80 18.80
CA ALA A 164 10.28 19.75 20.14
C ALA A 164 9.32 19.19 21.19
N TYR A 165 8.05 19.61 21.17
CA TYR A 165 7.02 19.08 22.08
C TYR A 165 6.80 17.58 21.86
N MET A 166 6.89 17.11 20.63
CA MET A 166 6.72 15.70 20.31
C MET A 166 7.90 14.85 20.81
N LEU A 167 9.12 15.32 20.56
CA LEU A 167 10.33 14.68 21.10
C LEU A 167 10.31 14.66 22.65
N TYR A 168 9.74 15.69 23.29
CA TYR A 168 9.49 15.66 24.73
C TYR A 168 8.56 14.51 25.12
N LYS A 169 7.39 14.38 24.49
CA LYS A 169 6.45 13.30 24.77
C LYS A 169 7.06 11.91 24.58
N ASP A 170 7.90 11.76 23.57
CA ASP A 170 8.62 10.51 23.29
C ASP A 170 9.61 10.16 24.40
N SER A 171 10.31 11.17 24.92
CA SER A 171 11.25 11.01 26.04
C SER A 171 10.60 10.58 27.36
N LEU A 172 9.29 10.78 27.52
CA LEU A 172 8.51 10.32 28.68
C LEU A 172 8.19 8.82 28.64
N GLY A 173 8.59 8.10 27.58
CA GLY A 173 8.71 6.65 27.59
C GLY A 173 7.40 5.90 27.87
N SER A 174 6.44 5.93 26.94
CA SER A 174 5.37 4.92 26.75
C SER A 174 4.43 5.33 25.61
N SER A 175 4.93 5.67 24.42
CA SER A 175 4.00 5.83 23.29
C SER A 175 3.64 4.46 22.74
N ASN A 176 2.56 3.86 23.23
CA ASN A 176 1.88 2.82 22.46
C ASN A 176 1.21 3.53 21.29
N LEU A 177 1.95 3.65 20.19
CA LEU A 177 1.53 4.46 19.04
C LEU A 177 0.22 3.94 18.43
N GLU A 178 -0.04 2.63 18.52
CA GLU A 178 -1.32 2.06 18.08
C GLU A 178 -2.47 2.56 18.96
N LYS A 179 -2.35 2.50 20.29
CA LYS A 179 -3.36 3.06 21.21
C LYS A 179 -3.59 4.56 21.01
N GLU A 180 -2.54 5.34 20.78
CA GLU A 180 -2.66 6.78 20.52
C GLU A 180 -3.34 7.07 19.18
N PHE A 181 -3.05 6.25 18.16
CA PHE A 181 -3.75 6.32 16.89
C PHE A 181 -5.22 5.92 17.07
N ASP A 182 -5.53 4.89 17.83
CA ASP A 182 -6.90 4.49 18.12
C ASP A 182 -7.65 5.54 18.95
N ALA A 183 -6.95 6.26 19.83
CA ALA A 183 -7.47 7.39 20.61
C ALA A 183 -7.66 8.69 19.80
N GLY A 184 -7.36 8.69 18.50
CA GLY A 184 -7.62 9.83 17.61
C GLY A 184 -6.48 10.83 17.43
N ARG A 185 -5.25 10.53 17.89
CA ARG A 185 -4.09 11.40 17.64
C ARG A 185 -3.72 11.39 16.15
N ARG A 186 -3.73 12.56 15.49
CA ARG A 186 -3.50 12.69 14.02
C ARG A 186 -2.55 13.81 13.64
N ASP A 187 -1.76 14.33 14.58
CA ASP A 187 -0.78 15.36 14.24
C ASP A 187 0.29 14.80 13.28
N THR A 188 0.76 15.63 12.34
CA THR A 188 1.62 15.19 11.22
C THR A 188 2.89 14.48 11.70
N TYR A 189 3.53 14.98 12.77
CA TYR A 189 4.72 14.33 13.33
C TYR A 189 4.39 12.94 13.89
N PHE A 190 3.32 12.84 14.69
CA PHE A 190 2.86 11.55 15.19
C PHE A 190 2.58 10.57 14.05
N LEU A 191 1.90 11.02 12.99
CA LEU A 191 1.61 10.19 11.83
C LEU A 191 2.88 9.71 11.13
N ILE A 192 3.88 10.57 10.93
CA ILE A 192 5.20 10.17 10.40
C ILE A 192 5.81 9.10 11.30
N LYS A 193 5.90 9.35 12.62
CA LYS A 193 6.47 8.40 13.57
C LYS A 193 5.72 7.07 13.57
N PHE A 194 4.40 7.10 13.59
CA PHE A 194 3.54 5.93 13.55
C PHE A 194 3.77 5.14 12.25
N LEU A 195 3.74 5.80 11.10
CA LEU A 195 3.95 5.18 9.79
C LEU A 195 5.36 4.60 9.61
N SER A 196 6.39 5.27 10.15
CA SER A 196 7.75 4.73 10.23
C SER A 196 7.83 3.50 11.15
N SER A 197 6.97 3.43 12.18
CA SER A 197 6.89 2.27 13.08
C SER A 197 6.09 1.10 12.52
N THR A 198 5.22 1.32 11.52
CA THR A 198 4.30 0.32 10.98
C THR A 198 4.70 -0.25 9.61
N GLY A 199 5.79 0.17 8.96
CA GLY A 199 6.13 -0.16 7.56
C GLY A 199 6.20 -1.65 7.13
N VAL A 200 6.60 -1.92 5.87
CA VAL A 200 6.50 -3.24 5.17
C VAL A 200 6.85 -4.46 6.01
N ASN A 201 7.89 -4.39 6.84
CA ASN A 201 8.38 -5.51 7.65
C ASN A 201 7.72 -5.65 9.03
N LYS A 202 6.65 -4.87 9.30
CA LYS A 202 5.93 -4.84 10.58
C LYS A 202 4.43 -5.02 10.36
N LYS A 203 3.67 -3.93 10.22
CA LYS A 203 2.19 -3.96 10.10
C LYS A 203 1.70 -2.72 9.34
N PRO A 204 1.89 -2.66 8.01
CA PRO A 204 1.60 -1.48 7.21
C PRO A 204 0.22 -0.89 7.50
N ASN A 205 0.12 0.44 7.61
CA ASN A 205 -1.12 1.11 7.98
C ASN A 205 -1.59 2.11 6.91
N ASN A 206 -2.41 1.61 5.98
CA ASN A 206 -2.92 2.41 4.87
C ASN A 206 -3.86 3.54 5.33
N ASN A 207 -4.65 3.32 6.40
CA ASN A 207 -5.56 4.35 6.91
C ASN A 207 -4.77 5.55 7.46
N ALA A 208 -3.75 5.29 8.28
CA ALA A 208 -2.86 6.33 8.78
C ALA A 208 -2.13 7.04 7.64
N LEU A 209 -1.73 6.31 6.59
CA LEU A 209 -1.08 6.88 5.42
C LEU A 209 -1.99 7.85 4.66
N ASP A 210 -3.25 7.48 4.41
CA ASP A 210 -4.20 8.35 3.74
C ASP A 210 -4.51 9.61 4.58
N ILE A 211 -4.54 9.51 5.92
CA ILE A 211 -4.70 10.68 6.79
C ILE A 211 -3.45 11.57 6.74
N TYR A 212 -2.26 10.98 6.76
CA TYR A 212 -1.00 11.70 6.66
C TYR A 212 -0.89 12.50 5.36
N LEU A 213 -1.15 11.86 4.22
CA LEU A 213 -1.09 12.53 2.91
C LEU A 213 -2.09 13.68 2.80
N LYS A 214 -3.28 13.56 3.41
CA LYS A 214 -4.26 14.66 3.48
C LYS A 214 -3.82 15.80 4.40
N SER A 215 -2.89 15.56 5.33
CA SER A 215 -2.39 16.56 6.28
C SER A 215 -1.24 17.42 5.72
N ILE A 216 -0.66 17.03 4.57
CA ILE A 216 0.45 17.73 3.93
C ILE A 216 0.05 18.24 2.53
N PRO A 217 0.63 19.35 2.05
CA PRO A 217 0.46 19.81 0.68
C PRO A 217 0.81 18.74 -0.36
N GLN A 218 0.07 18.68 -1.47
CA GLN A 218 0.20 17.63 -2.48
C GLN A 218 1.55 17.65 -3.22
N ASP A 219 2.14 18.83 -3.40
CA ASP A 219 3.48 19.01 -3.95
C ASP A 219 4.57 18.36 -3.07
N GLN A 220 4.32 18.19 -1.77
CA GLN A 220 5.21 17.47 -0.87
C GLN A 220 5.09 15.94 -0.96
N TRP A 221 4.08 15.37 -1.63
CA TRP A 221 3.90 13.92 -1.67
C TRP A 221 5.03 13.21 -2.42
N SER A 222 5.68 13.90 -3.36
CA SER A 222 6.75 13.36 -4.19
C SER A 222 8.16 13.54 -3.60
N THR A 223 8.30 14.05 -2.37
CA THR A 223 9.63 14.05 -1.71
C THR A 223 10.06 12.63 -1.42
N GLU A 224 11.38 12.39 -1.39
CA GLU A 224 11.94 11.05 -1.22
C GLU A 224 11.45 10.39 0.09
N GLU A 225 11.41 11.15 1.18
CA GLU A 225 10.94 10.69 2.48
C GLU A 225 9.47 10.26 2.44
N ASN A 226 8.63 11.05 1.76
CA ASN A 226 7.20 10.75 1.64
C ASN A 226 6.93 9.57 0.71
N LEU A 227 7.69 9.46 -0.38
CA LEU A 227 7.62 8.30 -1.25
C LEU A 227 8.01 7.01 -0.51
N GLN A 228 9.02 7.07 0.37
CA GLN A 228 9.39 5.92 1.22
C GLN A 228 8.30 5.55 2.24
N LEU A 229 7.68 6.55 2.89
CA LEU A 229 6.54 6.32 3.80
C LEU A 229 5.35 5.69 3.07
N ILE A 230 5.04 6.18 1.87
CA ILE A 230 4.00 5.65 1.00
C ILE A 230 4.31 4.19 0.64
N LEU A 231 5.49 3.94 0.08
CA LEU A 231 5.95 2.60 -0.29
C LEU A 231 5.82 1.62 0.87
N SER A 232 6.15 2.09 2.08
CA SER A 232 6.19 1.25 3.28
C SER A 232 4.82 0.93 3.87
N ASN A 233 3.79 1.73 3.61
CA ASN A 233 2.48 1.62 4.27
C ASN A 233 1.30 1.40 3.32
N MET A 234 1.52 1.51 2.00
CA MET A 234 0.51 1.29 0.97
C MET A 234 0.14 -0.20 0.87
N THR A 235 -1.13 -0.53 1.14
CA THR A 235 -1.63 -1.92 1.12
C THR A 235 -2.99 -2.11 0.44
N SER A 236 -3.58 -1.05 -0.10
CA SER A 236 -4.95 -1.11 -0.67
C SER A 236 -5.04 -0.47 -2.05
N LEU A 237 -5.70 -1.17 -2.98
CA LEU A 237 -6.02 -0.68 -4.33
C LEU A 237 -6.91 0.58 -4.33
N LYS A 238 -7.67 0.79 -3.25
CA LYS A 238 -8.64 1.89 -3.13
C LYS A 238 -8.06 3.14 -2.46
N SER A 239 -6.81 3.07 -1.98
CA SER A 239 -6.20 4.16 -1.22
C SER A 239 -5.82 5.37 -2.08
N THR A 240 -5.72 6.53 -1.44
CA THR A 240 -5.21 7.75 -2.09
C THR A 240 -3.75 7.56 -2.47
N ALA A 241 -2.95 7.00 -1.56
CA ALA A 241 -1.54 6.68 -1.77
C ALA A 241 -1.32 5.80 -3.01
N PHE A 242 -2.12 4.75 -3.17
CA PHE A 242 -1.99 3.83 -4.31
C PHE A 242 -2.32 4.48 -5.64
N ASN A 243 -3.41 5.26 -5.71
CA ASN A 243 -3.76 6.00 -6.93
C ASN A 243 -2.71 7.06 -7.30
N PHE A 244 -2.09 7.69 -6.29
CA PHE A 244 -0.97 8.60 -6.52
C PHE A 244 0.24 7.84 -7.09
N MET A 245 0.67 6.75 -6.46
CA MET A 245 1.82 5.96 -6.93
C MET A 245 1.61 5.36 -8.31
N LEU A 246 0.39 5.00 -8.68
CA LEU A 246 0.08 4.51 -10.03
C LEU A 246 0.47 5.52 -11.12
N ARG A 247 0.35 6.83 -10.85
CA ARG A 247 0.76 7.90 -11.77
C ARG A 247 2.24 8.24 -11.67
N GLN A 248 2.83 8.11 -10.48
CA GLN A 248 4.23 8.50 -10.25
C GLN A 248 5.23 7.43 -10.70
N VAL A 249 4.91 6.14 -10.56
CA VAL A 249 5.83 5.04 -10.87
C VAL A 249 6.48 5.14 -12.27
N PRO A 250 5.75 5.44 -13.37
CA PRO A 250 6.38 5.62 -14.69
C PRO A 250 7.41 6.75 -14.76
N LEU A 251 7.19 7.83 -14.01
CA LEU A 251 8.12 8.97 -13.93
C LEU A 251 9.33 8.60 -13.07
N LEU A 252 9.10 7.96 -11.92
CA LEU A 252 10.15 7.52 -10.99
C LEU A 252 11.11 6.53 -11.65
N ILE A 253 10.60 5.52 -12.36
CA ILE A 253 11.44 4.52 -13.04
C ILE A 253 12.34 5.15 -14.11
N LYS A 254 11.93 6.27 -14.71
CA LYS A 254 12.69 7.00 -15.74
C LYS A 254 13.54 8.14 -15.16
N SER A 255 13.54 8.35 -13.84
CA SER A 255 14.28 9.43 -13.20
C SER A 255 15.78 9.29 -13.39
N ASP A 256 16.52 10.40 -13.46
CA ASP A 256 17.99 10.38 -13.45
C ASP A 256 18.56 10.09 -12.05
N SER A 257 17.78 10.32 -10.99
CA SER A 257 18.16 9.97 -9.61
C SER A 257 18.04 8.46 -9.40
N LYS A 258 19.14 7.82 -9.00
CA LYS A 258 19.16 6.39 -8.66
C LYS A 258 18.15 6.06 -7.55
N SER A 259 18.09 6.87 -6.49
CA SER A 259 17.18 6.61 -5.37
C SER A 259 15.71 6.66 -5.81
N LEU A 260 15.32 7.66 -6.61
CA LEU A 260 13.96 7.77 -7.14
C LEU A 260 13.62 6.61 -8.08
N ARG A 261 14.57 6.15 -8.90
CA ARG A 261 14.37 4.93 -9.71
C ARG A 261 14.14 3.70 -8.86
N ASP A 262 14.95 3.50 -7.83
CA ASP A 262 14.86 2.35 -6.94
C ASP A 262 13.50 2.34 -6.21
N ILE A 263 13.02 3.51 -5.75
CA ILE A 263 11.68 3.68 -5.19
C ILE A 263 10.60 3.36 -6.22
N GLY A 264 10.73 3.84 -7.47
CA GLY A 264 9.80 3.55 -8.55
C GLY A 264 9.66 2.05 -8.84
N ILE A 265 10.79 1.35 -8.89
CA ILE A 265 10.85 -0.11 -9.07
C ILE A 265 10.20 -0.83 -7.89
N ALA A 266 10.55 -0.46 -6.65
CA ALA A 266 9.97 -1.06 -5.45
C ALA A 266 8.47 -0.82 -5.36
N ALA A 267 8.00 0.39 -5.68
CA ALA A 267 6.59 0.73 -5.71
C ALA A 267 5.82 -0.08 -6.76
N ARG A 268 6.44 -0.35 -7.91
CA ARG A 268 5.86 -1.24 -8.94
C ARG A 268 5.70 -2.67 -8.43
N MET A 269 6.69 -3.18 -7.69
CA MET A 269 6.63 -4.51 -7.07
C MET A 269 5.54 -4.56 -5.99
N GLN A 270 5.49 -3.55 -5.12
CA GLN A 270 4.47 -3.45 -4.07
C GLN A 270 3.05 -3.39 -4.66
N GLN A 271 2.88 -2.63 -5.73
CA GLN A 271 1.66 -2.57 -6.50
C GLN A 271 1.20 -3.94 -7.01
N PHE A 272 2.11 -4.71 -7.60
CA PHE A 272 1.82 -6.07 -8.06
C PHE A 272 1.44 -7.00 -6.89
N HIS A 273 2.16 -6.88 -5.77
CA HIS A 273 1.86 -7.64 -4.55
C HIS A 273 0.45 -7.36 -4.02
N ILE A 274 0.04 -6.09 -3.93
CA ILE A 274 -1.31 -5.71 -3.46
C ILE A 274 -2.41 -6.30 -4.36
N VAL A 275 -2.21 -6.30 -5.68
CA VAL A 275 -3.17 -6.90 -6.61
C VAL A 275 -3.32 -8.39 -6.39
N ASN A 276 -2.20 -9.10 -6.23
CA ASN A 276 -2.24 -10.55 -6.02
C ASN A 276 -2.91 -10.90 -4.71
N GLN A 277 -2.58 -10.19 -3.62
CA GLN A 277 -3.27 -10.36 -2.34
C GLN A 277 -4.77 -10.06 -2.47
N THR A 278 -5.15 -9.04 -3.25
CA THR A 278 -6.56 -8.71 -3.48
C THR A 278 -7.25 -9.80 -4.31
N LEU A 279 -6.56 -10.39 -5.29
CA LEU A 279 -7.08 -11.50 -6.10
C LEU A 279 -7.22 -12.78 -5.27
N GLU A 280 -6.27 -13.09 -4.39
CA GLU A 280 -6.37 -14.21 -3.44
C GLU A 280 -7.55 -14.04 -2.48
N LYS A 281 -7.77 -12.81 -1.99
CA LYS A 281 -8.99 -12.47 -1.21
C LYS A 281 -10.24 -12.64 -2.05
N ALA A 282 -10.25 -12.17 -3.29
CA ALA A 282 -11.37 -12.35 -4.20
C ALA A 282 -11.70 -13.84 -4.37
N ILE A 283 -10.69 -14.69 -4.63
CA ILE A 283 -10.85 -16.13 -4.83
C ILE A 283 -11.37 -16.82 -3.57
N SER A 284 -10.73 -16.57 -2.43
CA SER A 284 -11.11 -17.20 -1.15
C SER A 284 -12.51 -16.81 -0.68
N SER A 285 -12.94 -15.57 -0.95
CA SER A 285 -14.29 -15.07 -0.62
C SER A 285 -15.31 -15.24 -1.75
N LYS A 286 -14.88 -15.67 -2.94
CA LYS A 286 -15.67 -15.68 -4.19
C LYS A 286 -16.28 -14.29 -4.53
N ASP A 287 -15.60 -13.20 -4.17
CA ASP A 287 -16.06 -11.83 -4.39
C ASP A 287 -15.66 -11.29 -5.77
N GLU A 288 -16.63 -11.19 -6.68
CA GLU A 288 -16.45 -10.65 -8.03
C GLU A 288 -16.22 -9.14 -8.06
N THR A 289 -16.57 -8.42 -7.00
CA THR A 289 -16.27 -6.98 -6.86
C THR A 289 -14.77 -6.79 -6.68
N LEU A 290 -14.14 -7.58 -5.82
CA LEU A 290 -12.68 -7.56 -5.64
C LEU A 290 -11.94 -8.00 -6.91
N LEU A 291 -12.48 -8.99 -7.63
CA LEU A 291 -11.99 -9.34 -8.97
C LEU A 291 -12.05 -8.14 -9.93
N GLY A 292 -13.18 -7.42 -9.96
CA GLY A 292 -13.36 -6.22 -10.75
C GLY A 292 -12.34 -5.13 -10.39
N ASP A 293 -12.05 -4.94 -9.11
CA ASP A 293 -11.01 -4.00 -8.63
C ASP A 293 -9.62 -4.39 -9.17
N CYS A 294 -9.25 -5.68 -9.13
CA CYS A 294 -8.00 -6.18 -9.69
C CYS A 294 -7.89 -5.96 -11.21
N ILE A 295 -8.96 -6.24 -11.96
CA ILE A 295 -9.01 -6.05 -13.42
C ILE A 295 -8.87 -4.57 -13.78
N ASN A 296 -9.66 -3.71 -13.13
CA ASN A 296 -9.62 -2.28 -13.35
C ASN A 296 -8.24 -1.70 -13.08
N TYR A 297 -7.56 -2.19 -12.05
CA TYR A 297 -6.21 -1.76 -11.76
C TYR A 297 -5.22 -2.12 -12.88
N GLU A 298 -5.19 -3.39 -13.32
CA GLU A 298 -4.26 -3.78 -14.37
C GLU A 298 -4.50 -3.00 -15.65
N LEU A 299 -5.75 -2.84 -16.06
CA LEU A 299 -6.12 -2.00 -17.20
C LEU A 299 -5.55 -0.59 -17.10
N ARG A 300 -5.55 0.02 -15.90
CA ARG A 300 -4.94 1.34 -15.69
C ARG A 300 -3.43 1.30 -15.86
N ILE A 301 -2.72 0.32 -15.26
CA ILE A 301 -1.27 0.18 -15.46
C ILE A 301 -0.93 0.06 -16.94
N TYR A 302 -1.63 -0.83 -17.67
CA TYR A 302 -1.35 -1.06 -19.08
C TYR A 302 -1.50 0.24 -19.88
N LYS A 303 -2.59 0.98 -19.65
CA LYS A 303 -2.79 2.31 -20.26
C LYS A 303 -1.65 3.29 -19.95
N THR A 304 -1.12 3.28 -18.73
CA THR A 304 -0.04 4.19 -18.33
C THR A 304 1.32 3.77 -18.88
N MET A 305 1.58 2.48 -19.10
CA MET A 305 2.88 1.98 -19.59
C MET A 305 2.97 1.88 -21.12
N SER A 306 1.87 1.59 -21.82
CA SER A 306 1.88 1.49 -23.27
C SER A 306 1.66 2.88 -23.88
N ASN A 307 2.72 3.49 -24.42
CA ASN A 307 2.61 4.63 -25.34
C ASN A 307 1.89 4.19 -26.62
N GLN A 308 0.56 4.04 -26.59
CA GLN A 308 -0.29 3.63 -27.72
C GLN A 308 0.01 2.24 -28.32
N ARG A 309 -0.18 1.17 -27.54
CA ARG A 309 -0.53 -0.13 -28.13
C ARG A 309 -1.96 -0.47 -27.73
N SER A 310 -2.78 -0.82 -28.72
CA SER A 310 -4.13 -1.35 -28.52
C SER A 310 -4.02 -2.74 -27.89
N VAL A 311 -3.72 -2.79 -26.59
CA VAL A 311 -3.95 -4.00 -25.81
C VAL A 311 -5.46 -4.20 -25.81
N ASP A 312 -5.91 -5.37 -26.23
CA ASP A 312 -7.31 -5.74 -26.11
C ASP A 312 -7.66 -5.82 -24.62
N SER A 313 -8.21 -4.72 -24.10
CA SER A 313 -8.65 -4.59 -22.72
C SER A 313 -9.62 -5.71 -22.32
N LEU A 314 -10.36 -6.25 -23.28
CA LEU A 314 -11.25 -7.38 -23.07
C LEU A 314 -10.45 -8.66 -22.80
N GLN A 315 -9.41 -8.93 -23.58
CA GLN A 315 -8.55 -10.10 -23.41
C GLN A 315 -7.93 -10.13 -22.01
N LEU A 316 -7.25 -9.05 -21.60
CA LEU A 316 -6.62 -8.98 -20.27
C LEU A 316 -7.64 -9.20 -19.14
N SER A 317 -8.82 -8.58 -19.28
CA SER A 317 -9.88 -8.72 -18.29
C SER A 317 -10.40 -10.16 -18.22
N ASN A 318 -10.49 -10.85 -19.36
CA ASN A 318 -10.97 -12.23 -19.44
C ASN A 318 -9.96 -13.23 -18.87
N GLU A 319 -8.65 -13.01 -19.05
CA GLU A 319 -7.61 -13.87 -18.46
C GLU A 319 -7.73 -13.94 -16.93
N LYS A 320 -7.93 -12.79 -16.26
CA LYS A 320 -8.20 -12.78 -14.80
C LYS A 320 -9.51 -13.47 -14.43
N ARG A 321 -10.57 -13.25 -15.22
CA ARG A 321 -11.88 -13.88 -14.97
C ARG A 321 -11.81 -15.40 -15.09
N LEU A 322 -11.11 -15.91 -16.10
CA LEU A 322 -10.90 -17.34 -16.29
C LEU A 322 -10.20 -17.94 -15.07
N TYR A 323 -9.08 -17.36 -14.65
CA TYR A 323 -8.36 -17.81 -13.46
C TYR A 323 -9.25 -17.80 -12.21
N PHE A 324 -10.00 -16.71 -11.98
CA PHE A 324 -10.90 -16.61 -10.84
C PHE A 324 -12.03 -17.65 -10.88
N TYR A 325 -12.71 -17.82 -12.01
CA TYR A 325 -13.82 -18.77 -12.12
C TYR A 325 -13.35 -20.21 -12.03
N GLU A 326 -12.16 -20.53 -12.54
CA GLU A 326 -11.53 -21.84 -12.37
C GLU A 326 -11.27 -22.11 -10.87
N LYS A 327 -10.59 -21.20 -10.17
CA LYS A 327 -10.25 -21.37 -8.75
C LYS A 327 -11.47 -21.38 -7.83
N THR A 328 -12.52 -20.66 -8.18
CA THR A 328 -13.79 -20.64 -7.43
C THR A 328 -14.78 -21.72 -7.86
N LYS A 329 -14.41 -22.57 -8.84
CA LYS A 329 -15.23 -23.65 -9.43
C LYS A 329 -16.55 -23.16 -10.03
N GLN A 330 -16.57 -21.92 -10.53
CA GLN A 330 -17.74 -21.30 -11.16
C GLN A 330 -17.78 -21.59 -12.68
N PHE A 331 -17.85 -22.88 -13.02
CA PHE A 331 -17.63 -23.32 -14.39
C PHE A 331 -18.68 -22.85 -15.40
N PHE A 332 -19.91 -22.58 -14.94
CA PHE A 332 -20.96 -21.99 -15.78
C PHE A 332 -20.54 -20.61 -16.33
N LYS A 333 -19.85 -19.80 -15.52
CA LYS A 333 -19.30 -18.50 -15.94
C LYS A 333 -17.97 -18.65 -16.69
N TYR A 334 -17.20 -19.69 -16.38
CA TYR A 334 -15.93 -20.01 -17.04
C TYR A 334 -16.13 -20.38 -18.52
N LYS A 335 -17.03 -21.34 -18.81
CA LYS A 335 -17.19 -21.95 -20.15
C LYS A 335 -17.32 -20.93 -21.30
N PRO A 336 -18.21 -19.92 -21.26
CA PRO A 336 -18.33 -18.97 -22.38
C PRO A 336 -17.07 -18.13 -22.61
N LEU A 337 -16.37 -17.73 -21.53
CA LEU A 337 -15.10 -17.01 -21.64
C LEU A 337 -13.99 -17.91 -22.18
N ALA A 338 -13.98 -19.18 -21.74
CA ALA A 338 -12.99 -20.16 -22.14
C ALA A 338 -13.12 -20.50 -23.63
N LEU A 339 -14.36 -20.64 -24.13
CA LEU A 339 -14.65 -20.83 -25.55
C LEU A 339 -14.18 -19.64 -26.40
N THR A 340 -14.42 -18.43 -25.92
CA THR A 340 -13.99 -17.20 -26.61
C THR A 340 -12.46 -17.16 -26.74
N GLU A 341 -11.75 -17.39 -25.64
CA GLU A 341 -10.29 -17.40 -25.63
C GLU A 341 -9.70 -18.58 -26.42
N ALA A 342 -10.31 -19.76 -26.30
CA ALA A 342 -9.92 -20.95 -27.06
C ALA A 342 -10.01 -20.71 -28.57
N ASN A 343 -11.12 -20.15 -29.06
CA ASN A 343 -11.29 -19.84 -30.48
C ASN A 343 -10.24 -18.83 -30.97
N ARG A 344 -9.93 -17.82 -30.16
CA ARG A 344 -8.87 -16.85 -30.45
C ARG A 344 -7.51 -17.55 -30.57
N LEU A 345 -7.14 -18.38 -29.60
CA LEU A 345 -5.85 -19.11 -29.60
C LEU A 345 -5.75 -20.11 -30.75
N LEU A 346 -6.84 -20.83 -31.08
CA LEU A 346 -6.89 -21.78 -32.20
C LEU A 346 -6.68 -21.09 -33.56
N SER A 347 -7.12 -19.83 -33.69
CA SER A 347 -6.95 -19.02 -34.91
C SER A 347 -5.49 -18.58 -35.16
N LEU A 348 -4.61 -18.66 -34.15
CA LEU A 348 -3.22 -18.25 -34.28
C LEU A 348 -2.45 -19.22 -35.17
N LYS A 349 -1.62 -18.66 -36.06
CA LYS A 349 -0.72 -19.41 -36.93
C LYS A 349 0.60 -19.68 -36.20
N VAL A 350 1.05 -20.93 -36.22
CA VAL A 350 2.28 -21.37 -35.51
C VAL A 350 3.49 -20.57 -36.00
N ASP A 351 3.66 -20.43 -37.32
CA ASP A 351 4.79 -19.70 -37.90
C ASP A 351 4.82 -18.22 -37.53
N SER A 352 3.64 -17.60 -37.38
CA SER A 352 3.54 -16.19 -36.96
C SER A 352 4.02 -16.00 -35.51
N ILE A 353 3.74 -16.96 -34.63
CA ILE A 353 4.21 -16.93 -33.24
C ILE A 353 5.71 -17.22 -33.17
N LYS A 354 6.22 -18.21 -33.91
CA LYS A 354 7.66 -18.47 -33.99
C LYS A 354 8.45 -17.27 -34.52
N LEU A 355 7.87 -16.51 -35.47
CA LEU A 355 8.46 -15.26 -35.94
C LEU A 355 8.48 -14.19 -34.84
N MET A 356 7.44 -14.13 -34.00
CA MET A 356 7.36 -13.22 -32.85
C MET A 356 8.41 -13.57 -31.80
N ASP A 357 8.57 -14.85 -31.48
CA ASP A 357 9.64 -15.37 -30.62
C ASP A 357 11.02 -14.92 -31.10
N SER A 358 11.33 -15.10 -32.39
CA SER A 358 12.61 -14.67 -32.97
C SER A 358 12.84 -13.17 -32.81
N ARG A 359 11.80 -12.34 -32.98
CA ARG A 359 11.92 -10.88 -32.79
C ARG A 359 12.17 -10.53 -31.32
N PHE A 360 11.41 -11.13 -30.39
CA PHE A 360 11.60 -10.89 -28.96
C PHE A 360 12.96 -11.36 -28.48
N TYR A 361 13.43 -12.51 -28.94
CA TYR A 361 14.75 -13.03 -28.60
C TYR A 361 15.87 -12.10 -29.10
N LYS A 362 15.77 -11.58 -30.33
CA LYS A 362 16.72 -10.57 -30.84
C LYS A 362 16.75 -9.32 -29.98
N GLN A 363 15.59 -8.83 -29.55
CA GLN A 363 15.49 -7.67 -28.67
C GLN A 363 16.06 -7.95 -27.27
N PHE A 364 15.80 -9.15 -26.73
CA PHE A 364 16.41 -9.61 -25.49
C PHE A 364 17.93 -9.62 -25.57
N LEU A 365 18.50 -10.20 -26.65
CA LEU A 365 19.95 -10.23 -26.89
C LEU A 365 20.56 -8.82 -26.96
N ALA A 366 19.88 -7.87 -27.62
CA ALA A 366 20.33 -6.48 -27.69
C ALA A 366 20.39 -5.82 -26.29
N ASN A 367 19.38 -6.08 -25.45
CA ASN A 367 19.27 -5.49 -24.11
C ASN A 367 20.26 -6.07 -23.10
N ILE A 368 20.72 -7.31 -23.28
CA ILE A 368 21.70 -7.94 -22.37
C ILE A 368 23.16 -7.65 -22.75
N SER A 369 23.42 -6.88 -23.81
CA SER A 369 24.78 -6.49 -24.21
C SER A 369 25.56 -5.83 -23.07
N VAL A 370 24.86 -5.04 -22.23
CA VAL A 370 25.41 -4.33 -21.06
C VAL A 370 25.57 -5.20 -19.81
N VAL A 371 25.11 -6.46 -19.82
CA VAL A 371 25.25 -7.40 -18.70
C VAL A 371 26.66 -7.99 -18.72
N ALA A 372 27.31 -8.08 -17.56
CA ALA A 372 28.65 -8.64 -17.44
C ALA A 372 28.71 -10.11 -17.90
N ASP A 373 29.78 -10.50 -18.59
CA ASP A 373 29.92 -11.84 -19.16
C ASP A 373 29.95 -12.94 -18.09
N SER A 374 30.50 -12.65 -16.91
CA SER A 374 30.43 -13.54 -15.74
C SER A 374 29.00 -13.91 -15.36
N THR A 375 28.06 -12.97 -15.49
CA THR A 375 26.63 -13.21 -15.23
C THR A 375 26.01 -14.06 -16.34
N LYS A 376 26.38 -13.81 -17.60
CA LYS A 376 25.90 -14.56 -18.76
C LYS A 376 26.31 -16.04 -18.73
N GLN A 377 27.46 -16.35 -18.14
CA GLN A 377 27.95 -17.73 -18.04
C GLN A 377 27.25 -18.58 -16.97
N THR A 378 26.50 -17.96 -16.06
CA THR A 378 25.76 -18.68 -15.02
C THR A 378 24.69 -19.60 -15.61
N ARG A 379 24.46 -20.76 -14.96
CA ARG A 379 23.40 -21.70 -15.34
C ARG A 379 22.02 -21.01 -15.35
N ALA A 380 21.76 -20.17 -14.36
CA ALA A 380 20.50 -19.43 -14.24
C ALA A 380 20.25 -18.52 -15.46
N PHE A 381 21.30 -17.82 -15.92
CA PHE A 381 21.19 -16.97 -17.10
C PHE A 381 21.00 -17.79 -18.37
N LYS A 382 21.79 -18.86 -18.58
CA LYS A 382 21.66 -19.74 -19.74
C LYS A 382 20.25 -20.33 -19.86
N ASN A 383 19.72 -20.86 -18.75
CA ASN A 383 18.33 -21.38 -18.71
C ASN A 383 17.30 -20.28 -19.01
N ARG A 384 17.53 -19.04 -18.57
CA ARG A 384 16.63 -17.91 -18.89
C ARG A 384 16.72 -17.54 -20.36
N ALA A 385 17.92 -17.46 -20.93
CA ALA A 385 18.14 -17.13 -22.33
C ALA A 385 17.51 -18.19 -23.26
N GLU A 386 17.63 -19.47 -22.92
CA GLU A 386 16.95 -20.56 -23.62
C GLU A 386 15.42 -20.37 -23.62
N LYS A 387 14.81 -20.12 -22.46
CA LYS A 387 13.35 -19.84 -22.37
C LYS A 387 12.92 -18.63 -23.18
N MET A 388 13.76 -17.60 -23.30
CA MET A 388 13.44 -16.41 -24.08
C MET A 388 13.36 -16.68 -25.60
N GLN A 389 13.90 -17.81 -26.08
CA GLN A 389 13.79 -18.19 -27.49
C GLN A 389 12.38 -18.63 -27.89
N HIS A 390 11.55 -19.03 -26.93
CA HIS A 390 10.24 -19.62 -27.17
C HIS A 390 9.13 -19.01 -26.30
N ILE A 391 9.34 -17.80 -25.76
CA ILE A 391 8.49 -17.22 -24.72
C ILE A 391 7.00 -17.10 -25.12
N GLU A 392 6.70 -16.68 -26.35
CA GLU A 392 5.32 -16.56 -26.84
C GLU A 392 4.72 -17.93 -27.16
N SER A 393 5.51 -18.82 -27.79
CA SER A 393 5.10 -20.21 -28.02
C SER A 393 4.77 -20.92 -26.70
N ASP A 394 5.58 -20.72 -25.67
CA ASP A 394 5.39 -21.30 -24.33
C ASP A 394 4.13 -20.76 -23.65
N ILE A 395 3.88 -19.44 -23.73
CA ILE A 395 2.68 -18.81 -23.19
C ILE A 395 1.42 -19.35 -23.88
N ILE A 396 1.42 -19.44 -25.21
CA ILE A 396 0.26 -19.92 -25.97
C ILE A 396 0.03 -21.42 -25.74
N ALA A 397 1.09 -22.23 -25.72
CA ALA A 397 0.99 -23.65 -25.39
C ALA A 397 0.40 -23.85 -23.99
N ALA A 398 0.91 -23.14 -22.98
CA ALA A 398 0.41 -23.23 -21.62
C ALA A 398 -1.09 -22.88 -21.55
N LYS A 399 -1.52 -21.77 -22.16
CA LYS A 399 -2.94 -21.37 -22.19
C LYS A 399 -3.84 -22.41 -22.87
N LEU A 400 -3.42 -22.93 -24.03
CA LEU A 400 -4.16 -23.97 -24.74
C LEU A 400 -4.26 -25.26 -23.92
N ASN A 401 -3.16 -25.68 -23.28
CA ASN A 401 -3.13 -26.88 -22.46
C ASN A 401 -3.98 -26.74 -21.19
N ASP A 402 -3.94 -25.59 -20.52
CA ASP A 402 -4.75 -25.32 -19.32
C ASP A 402 -6.26 -25.31 -19.65
N LEU A 403 -6.64 -24.74 -20.80
CA LEU A 403 -8.01 -24.83 -21.31
C LEU A 403 -8.38 -26.29 -21.62
N ALA A 404 -7.53 -27.03 -22.35
CA ALA A 404 -7.76 -28.43 -22.68
C ALA A 404 -7.99 -29.29 -21.42
N LYS A 405 -7.12 -29.12 -20.42
CA LYS A 405 -7.23 -29.78 -19.13
C LYS A 405 -8.54 -29.43 -18.42
N THR A 406 -8.94 -28.16 -18.43
CA THR A 406 -10.17 -27.72 -17.76
C THR A 406 -11.41 -28.35 -18.41
N PHE A 407 -11.50 -28.35 -19.75
CA PHE A 407 -12.59 -29.01 -20.49
C PHE A 407 -12.60 -30.55 -20.29
N TYR A 408 -11.43 -31.17 -20.16
CA TYR A 408 -11.30 -32.59 -19.88
C TYR A 408 -11.78 -33.00 -18.47
N GLU A 409 -11.39 -32.22 -17.45
CA GLU A 409 -11.76 -32.45 -16.06
C GLU A 409 -13.23 -32.12 -15.80
N HIS A 410 -13.77 -31.12 -16.50
CA HIS A 410 -15.13 -30.62 -16.34
C HIS A 410 -15.90 -30.79 -17.65
N VAL A 411 -16.09 -32.04 -18.08
CA VAL A 411 -16.90 -32.35 -19.26
C VAL A 411 -18.33 -31.89 -19.01
N PHE A 412 -18.74 -30.79 -19.64
CA PHE A 412 -20.11 -30.28 -19.51
C PHE A 412 -21.05 -31.00 -20.47
N GLU A 413 -20.54 -31.35 -21.66
CA GLU A 413 -21.24 -32.01 -22.75
C GLU A 413 -20.31 -33.00 -23.47
N SER A 414 -20.87 -33.99 -24.18
CA SER A 414 -20.09 -35.02 -24.92
C SER A 414 -19.06 -34.42 -25.89
N LYS A 415 -19.38 -33.30 -26.55
CA LYS A 415 -18.51 -32.60 -27.50
C LYS A 415 -17.29 -31.92 -26.86
N ASP A 416 -17.30 -31.69 -25.55
CA ASP A 416 -16.22 -30.97 -24.86
C ASP A 416 -14.91 -31.78 -24.83
N LEU A 417 -14.98 -33.12 -24.84
CA LEU A 417 -13.78 -33.96 -24.91
C LEU A 417 -13.06 -33.84 -26.26
N SER A 418 -13.81 -33.83 -27.36
CA SER A 418 -13.22 -33.61 -28.69
C SER A 418 -12.63 -32.20 -28.82
N PHE A 419 -13.29 -31.20 -28.23
CA PHE A 419 -12.77 -29.84 -28.18
C PHE A 419 -11.50 -29.73 -27.32
N ALA A 420 -11.46 -30.40 -26.15
CA ALA A 420 -10.27 -30.50 -25.32
C ALA A 420 -9.10 -31.13 -26.09
N LEU A 421 -9.37 -32.19 -26.87
CA LEU A 421 -8.35 -32.83 -27.70
C LEU A 421 -7.80 -31.87 -28.77
N LEU A 422 -8.68 -31.10 -29.43
CA LEU A 422 -8.27 -30.09 -30.41
C LEU A 422 -7.32 -29.06 -29.79
N LEU A 423 -7.67 -28.54 -28.60
CA LEU A 423 -6.83 -27.58 -27.86
C LEU A 423 -5.50 -28.20 -27.45
N SER A 424 -5.51 -29.43 -26.94
CA SER A 424 -4.30 -30.15 -26.53
C SER A 424 -3.37 -30.41 -27.73
N LYS A 425 -3.91 -30.85 -28.87
CA LYS A 425 -3.14 -31.05 -30.11
C LYS A 425 -2.57 -29.73 -30.62
N LYS A 426 -3.33 -28.63 -30.56
CA LYS A 426 -2.83 -27.29 -30.92
C LYS A 426 -1.70 -26.84 -29.99
N SER A 427 -1.80 -27.05 -28.68
CA SER A 427 -0.74 -26.75 -27.71
C SER A 427 0.58 -27.42 -28.10
N LEU A 428 0.53 -28.71 -28.44
CA LEU A 428 1.70 -29.51 -28.81
C LEU A 428 2.39 -29.03 -30.10
N GLN A 429 1.73 -28.23 -30.94
CA GLN A 429 2.35 -27.61 -32.12
C GLN A 429 3.27 -26.42 -31.75
N TYR A 430 3.03 -25.81 -30.59
CA TYR A 430 3.82 -24.68 -30.08
C TYR A 430 4.95 -25.14 -29.18
N ASN A 431 4.64 -26.00 -28.21
CA ASN A 431 5.63 -26.59 -27.31
C ASN A 431 5.20 -28.01 -26.95
N ARG A 432 6.12 -28.96 -27.06
CA ARG A 432 5.89 -30.38 -26.85
C ARG A 432 6.64 -30.86 -25.62
N THR A 433 5.97 -30.80 -24.47
CA THR A 433 6.53 -31.21 -23.17
C THR A 433 5.85 -32.48 -22.67
N ALA A 434 6.53 -33.25 -21.81
CA ALA A 434 5.96 -34.44 -21.18
C ALA A 434 4.59 -34.17 -20.51
N LYS A 435 4.46 -33.02 -19.82
CA LYS A 435 3.20 -32.58 -19.19
C LYS A 435 2.06 -32.35 -20.20
N TYR A 436 2.36 -31.80 -21.36
CA TYR A 436 1.34 -31.53 -22.38
C TYR A 436 0.94 -32.82 -23.13
N LEU A 437 1.91 -33.72 -23.33
CA LEU A 437 1.67 -35.06 -23.88
C LEU A 437 0.76 -35.89 -22.96
N GLU A 438 0.98 -35.82 -21.65
CA GLU A 438 0.09 -36.46 -20.66
C GLU A 438 -1.34 -35.93 -20.74
N THR A 439 -1.51 -34.61 -20.89
CA THR A 439 -2.85 -34.00 -21.03
C THR A 439 -3.57 -34.56 -22.26
N ALA A 440 -2.89 -34.60 -23.41
CA ALA A 440 -3.43 -35.16 -24.64
C ALA A 440 -3.74 -36.67 -24.52
N SER A 441 -2.84 -37.44 -23.90
CA SER A 441 -3.00 -38.88 -23.67
C SER A 441 -4.22 -39.19 -22.81
N LYS A 442 -4.40 -38.47 -21.70
CA LYS A 442 -5.57 -38.61 -20.81
C LYS A 442 -6.89 -38.34 -21.54
N ILE A 443 -6.91 -37.33 -22.42
CA ILE A 443 -8.09 -37.01 -23.24
C ILE A 443 -8.35 -38.13 -24.26
N LEU A 444 -7.32 -38.59 -24.97
CA LEU A 444 -7.42 -39.67 -25.97
C LEU A 444 -7.92 -40.98 -25.36
N ASN A 445 -7.39 -41.36 -24.21
CA ASN A 445 -7.86 -42.55 -23.48
C ASN A 445 -9.36 -42.43 -23.15
N LYS A 446 -9.79 -41.27 -22.64
CA LYS A 446 -11.22 -41.03 -22.31
C LYS A 446 -12.12 -41.01 -23.55
N LEU A 447 -11.57 -40.70 -24.72
CA LEU A 447 -12.23 -40.82 -26.03
C LEU A 447 -12.17 -42.24 -26.62
N GLY A 448 -11.54 -43.20 -25.93
CA GLY A 448 -11.38 -44.59 -26.37
C GLY A 448 -10.21 -44.83 -27.32
N ASN A 449 -9.41 -43.80 -27.66
CA ASN A 449 -8.25 -43.94 -28.52
C ASN A 449 -6.99 -44.25 -27.69
N LYS A 450 -6.93 -45.48 -27.19
CA LYS A 450 -5.85 -45.94 -26.31
C LYS A 450 -4.50 -46.06 -27.02
N GLU A 451 -4.52 -46.42 -28.30
CA GLU A 451 -3.28 -46.57 -29.11
C GLU A 451 -2.53 -45.23 -29.21
N GLU A 452 -3.21 -44.16 -29.61
CA GLU A 452 -2.59 -42.82 -29.69
C GLU A 452 -2.19 -42.33 -28.30
N ALA A 453 -2.98 -42.64 -27.26
CA ALA A 453 -2.65 -42.29 -25.87
C ALA A 453 -1.34 -42.96 -25.39
N THR A 454 -1.12 -44.23 -25.74
CA THR A 454 0.11 -45.00 -25.45
C THR A 454 1.32 -44.39 -26.15
N VAL A 455 1.18 -43.99 -27.42
CA VAL A 455 2.27 -43.34 -28.18
C VAL A 455 2.73 -42.06 -27.47
N LEU A 456 1.80 -41.21 -27.04
CA LEU A 456 2.14 -39.95 -26.37
C LEU A 456 2.79 -40.15 -24.99
N LEU A 457 2.40 -41.19 -24.23
CA LEU A 457 3.05 -41.49 -22.94
C LEU A 457 4.47 -42.01 -23.12
N ASN A 458 4.71 -42.86 -24.11
CA ASN A 458 6.07 -43.30 -24.44
C ASN A 458 6.97 -42.12 -24.84
N GLU A 459 6.43 -41.19 -25.63
CA GLU A 459 7.13 -39.96 -25.98
C GLU A 459 7.45 -39.10 -24.74
N ALA A 460 6.48 -38.94 -23.82
CA ALA A 460 6.69 -38.22 -22.57
C ALA A 460 7.81 -38.83 -21.71
N ILE A 461 7.87 -40.17 -21.63
CA ILE A 461 8.92 -40.92 -20.94
C ILE A 461 10.30 -40.66 -21.58
N SER A 462 10.38 -40.64 -22.92
CA SER A 462 11.64 -40.31 -23.64
C SER A 462 12.13 -38.92 -23.28
N ILE A 463 11.25 -37.92 -23.34
CA ILE A 463 11.56 -36.51 -23.04
C ILE A 463 12.10 -36.36 -21.61
N GLU A 464 11.49 -37.00 -20.61
CA GLU A 464 11.97 -36.93 -19.22
C GLU A 464 13.35 -37.58 -19.05
N LYS A 465 13.55 -38.76 -19.65
CA LYS A 465 14.83 -39.48 -19.61
C LYS A 465 15.96 -38.68 -20.28
N GLU A 466 15.72 -38.13 -21.45
CA GLU A 466 16.68 -37.29 -22.18
C GLU A 466 17.09 -36.05 -21.37
N GLN A 467 16.17 -35.53 -20.55
CA GLN A 467 16.42 -34.37 -19.70
C GLN A 467 16.95 -34.75 -18.30
N GLY A 468 17.26 -36.04 -18.08
CA GLY A 468 17.80 -36.56 -16.82
C GLY A 468 16.83 -36.46 -15.64
N ARG A 469 15.52 -36.45 -15.92
CA ARG A 469 14.45 -36.38 -14.91
C ARG A 469 13.76 -37.73 -14.71
N ASP A 470 13.08 -37.86 -13.58
CA ASP A 470 12.34 -39.08 -13.24
C ASP A 470 11.09 -39.23 -14.12
N ALA A 471 10.98 -40.37 -14.80
CA ALA A 471 9.86 -40.71 -15.68
C ALA A 471 8.84 -41.64 -15.03
N LYS A 472 9.00 -42.01 -13.76
CA LYS A 472 8.17 -43.02 -13.07
C LYS A 472 6.66 -42.75 -13.17
N HIS A 473 6.25 -41.50 -12.98
CA HIS A 473 4.84 -41.07 -13.11
C HIS A 473 4.23 -41.44 -14.47
N PHE A 474 4.95 -41.20 -15.57
CA PHE A 474 4.45 -41.50 -16.91
C PHE A 474 4.45 -43.00 -17.22
N VAL A 475 5.38 -43.76 -16.63
CA VAL A 475 5.40 -45.24 -16.71
C VAL A 475 4.20 -45.83 -15.97
N GLU A 476 3.88 -45.32 -14.78
CA GLU A 476 2.69 -45.74 -14.03
C GLU A 476 1.40 -45.48 -14.83
N LEU A 477 1.25 -44.28 -15.42
CA LEU A 477 0.12 -43.96 -16.28
C LEU A 477 0.03 -44.87 -17.52
N LEU A 478 1.16 -45.26 -18.11
CA LEU A 478 1.21 -46.18 -19.24
C LEU A 478 0.75 -47.58 -18.84
N ASN A 479 1.22 -48.09 -17.70
CA ASN A 479 0.80 -49.39 -17.18
C ASN A 479 -0.71 -49.42 -16.90
N ASP A 480 -1.26 -48.37 -16.28
CA ASP A 480 -2.70 -48.26 -16.03
C ASP A 480 -3.52 -48.29 -17.34
N LEU A 481 -3.02 -47.64 -18.38
CA LEU A 481 -3.64 -47.62 -19.69
C LEU A 481 -3.66 -49.01 -20.32
N GLU A 482 -2.56 -49.76 -20.26
CA GLU A 482 -2.43 -51.13 -20.79
C GLU A 482 -3.26 -52.15 -19.99
N LEU A 483 -3.32 -52.01 -18.67
CA LEU A 483 -4.15 -52.88 -17.82
C LEU A 483 -5.64 -52.73 -18.15
N SER A 484 -6.09 -51.53 -18.53
CA SER A 484 -7.47 -51.30 -18.95
C SER A 484 -7.82 -51.89 -20.33
N GLN A 485 -6.85 -52.45 -21.07
CA GLN A 485 -7.07 -53.12 -22.36
C GLN A 485 -7.32 -54.63 -22.21
N LYS A 486 -6.96 -55.23 -21.07
CA LYS A 486 -7.29 -56.61 -20.70
C LYS A 486 -8.65 -56.67 -20.03
#